data_AF-A0A6L7LF18-F1
#
_entry.id   AF-A0A6L7LF18-F1
#
_cell.length_a   1.000
_cell.length_b   1.000
_cell.length_c   1.000
_cell.angle_alpha   90.00
_cell.angle_beta   90.00
_cell.angle_gamma   90.00
#
_symmetry.space_group_name_H-M   'P 1'
#
loop_
_entity.id
_entity.type
_entity.pdbx_description
1 polymer ?
#
loop_
_entity_poly.entity_id
_entity_poly.type
_entity_poly.pdbx_seq_one_letter_code
_entity_poly.pdbx_strand_id
1 'polypeptide(L)' 'NRVLVSYAVLPMDAAAFRQWARLMHRRSDAMAEDAMIAATAMLHRLTVVTRNVRDFEQLGLSPLNPFEERI' A
#
# COMPACT_ATOMS: atom_id res chain seq x y z
N ASN A 1 3.14 10.41 -23.94
CA ASN A 1 2.94 9.91 -22.57
C ASN A 1 3.88 8.72 -22.37
N ARG A 2 5.07 8.92 -21.80
CA ARG A 2 6.11 7.87 -21.74
C ARG A 2 5.99 7.14 -20.40
N VAL A 3 5.54 5.89 -20.47
CA VAL A 3 5.45 4.96 -19.34
C VAL A 3 6.84 4.34 -19.12
N LEU A 4 7.18 4.00 -17.87
CA LEU A 4 8.54 3.64 -17.42
C LEU A 4 9.10 2.37 -18.07
N VAL A 5 10.44 2.29 -18.14
CA VAL A 5 11.21 1.25 -18.84
C VAL A 5 11.47 -0.02 -17.99
N SER A 6 11.32 0.06 -16.66
CA SER A 6 11.49 -1.10 -15.76
C SER A 6 10.57 -1.04 -14.54
N TYR A 7 9.93 -2.16 -14.21
CA TYR A 7 9.12 -2.33 -13.00
C TYR A 7 9.69 -3.47 -12.15
N ALA A 8 9.82 -3.27 -10.85
CA ALA A 8 10.02 -4.35 -9.88
C ALA A 8 8.65 -4.77 -9.35
N VAL A 9 8.17 -5.94 -9.76
CA VAL A 9 6.89 -6.50 -9.28
C VAL A 9 7.17 -7.33 -8.04
N LEU A 10 6.63 -6.90 -6.89
CA LEU A 10 6.77 -7.61 -5.63
C LEU A 10 5.66 -8.66 -5.50
N PRO A 11 5.98 -9.92 -5.17
CA PRO A 11 4.98 -10.96 -5.00
C PRO A 11 4.19 -10.76 -3.69
N MET A 12 2.89 -11.04 -3.73
CA MET A 12 2.08 -11.19 -2.52
C MET A 12 2.32 -12.60 -1.94
N ASP A 13 3.46 -12.79 -1.28
CA ASP A 13 3.86 -14.09 -0.75
C ASP A 13 3.25 -14.40 0.63
N ALA A 14 3.61 -15.55 1.20
CA ALA A 14 3.10 -15.97 2.51
C ALA A 14 3.44 -14.99 3.65
N ALA A 15 4.57 -14.27 3.57
CA ALA A 15 4.92 -13.27 4.58
C ALA A 15 4.04 -12.02 4.42
N ALA A 16 3.82 -11.58 3.18
CA ALA A 16 2.91 -10.48 2.88
C ALA A 16 1.47 -10.80 3.31
N PHE A 17 0.97 -12.01 3.01
CA PHE A 17 -0.37 -12.44 3.42
C PHE A 17 -0.55 -12.56 4.94
N ARG A 18 0.48 -12.95 5.70
CA ARG A 18 0.43 -12.91 7.17
C ARG A 18 0.33 -11.48 7.69
N GLN A 19 1.04 -10.53 7.07
CA GLN A 19 0.94 -9.13 7.43
C GLN A 19 -0.42 -8.54 7.08
N TRP A 20 -0.94 -8.88 5.89
CA TRP A 20 -2.29 -8.53 5.45
C TRP A 20 -3.37 -9.05 6.41
N ALA A 21 -3.28 -10.31 6.83
CA ALA A 21 -4.24 -10.90 7.77
C ALA A 21 -4.27 -10.15 9.12
N ARG A 22 -3.11 -9.66 9.58
CA ARG A 22 -3.04 -8.80 10.78
C ARG A 22 -3.72 -7.45 10.54
N LEU A 23 -3.52 -6.83 9.39
CA LEU A 23 -4.16 -5.55 9.04
C LEU A 23 -5.69 -5.69 8.95
N MET A 24 -6.17 -6.77 8.32
CA MET A 24 -7.59 -6.99 8.04
C MET A 24 -8.39 -7.51 9.23
N HIS A 25 -7.75 -7.81 10.37
CA HIS A 25 -8.48 -8.27 11.55
C HIS A 25 -9.53 -7.23 11.98
N ARG A 26 -10.82 -7.60 11.88
CA ARG A 26 -11.99 -6.75 12.18
C ARG A 26 -12.15 -5.53 11.26
N ARG A 27 -11.65 -5.59 10.04
CA ARG A 27 -11.89 -4.57 9.00
C ARG A 27 -12.88 -5.06 7.95
N SER A 28 -13.47 -4.11 7.23
CA SER A 28 -14.34 -4.39 6.08
C SER A 28 -13.55 -4.99 4.93
N ASP A 29 -14.14 -5.94 4.21
CA ASP A 29 -13.58 -6.51 2.97
C ASP A 29 -13.32 -5.45 1.89
N ALA A 30 -13.99 -4.30 1.96
CA ALA A 30 -13.73 -3.17 1.07
C ALA A 30 -12.30 -2.60 1.16
N MET A 31 -11.53 -2.96 2.20
CA MET A 31 -10.13 -2.58 2.35
C MET A 31 -9.15 -3.68 1.90
N ALA A 32 -9.63 -4.81 1.38
CA ALA A 32 -8.81 -5.99 1.15
C ALA A 32 -7.62 -5.70 0.21
N GLU A 33 -7.86 -5.02 -0.91
CA GLU A 33 -6.84 -4.71 -1.92
C GLU A 33 -5.83 -3.68 -1.41
N ASP A 34 -6.30 -2.59 -0.81
CA ASP A 34 -5.41 -1.57 -0.22
C ASP A 34 -4.58 -2.15 0.92
N ALA A 35 -5.14 -3.07 1.71
CA ALA A 35 -4.40 -3.80 2.73
C ALA A 35 -3.32 -4.71 2.12
N MET A 36 -3.51 -5.26 0.92
CA MET A 36 -2.47 -6.09 0.27
C MET A 36 -1.27 -5.23 -0.12
N ILE A 37 -1.53 -4.05 -0.68
CA ILE A 37 -0.50 -3.06 -1.03
C ILE A 37 0.21 -2.58 0.24
N ALA A 38 -0.55 -2.22 1.28
CA ALA A 38 -0.03 -1.77 2.57
C ALA A 38 0.86 -2.84 3.24
N ALA A 39 0.40 -4.09 3.28
CA ALA A 39 1.14 -5.20 3.86
C ALA A 39 2.49 -5.43 3.14
N THR A 40 2.48 -5.39 1.81
CA THR A 40 3.68 -5.51 0.98
C THR A 40 4.64 -4.35 1.25
N ALA A 41 4.14 -3.12 1.26
CA ALA A 41 4.96 -1.94 1.53
C ALA A 41 5.58 -1.99 2.94
N MET A 42 4.81 -2.36 3.96
CA MET A 42 5.31 -2.51 5.33
C MET A 42 6.40 -3.59 5.44
N LEU A 43 6.20 -4.75 4.83
CA LEU A 43 7.16 -5.86 4.84
C LEU A 43 8.51 -5.44 4.23
N HIS A 44 8.46 -4.69 3.13
CA HIS A 44 9.65 -4.23 2.40
C HIS A 44 10.18 -2.86 2.87
N ARG A 45 9.55 -2.22 3.86
CA ARG A 45 9.86 -0.87 4.35
C ARG A 45 9.84 0.18 3.24
N LEU A 46 8.80 0.13 2.41
CA LEU A 46 8.57 1.05 1.30
C LEU A 46 7.48 2.07 1.65
N THR A 47 7.50 3.22 0.99
CA THR A 47 6.43 4.22 1.04
C THR A 47 5.45 3.99 -0.10
N VAL A 48 4.14 3.94 0.22
CA VAL A 48 3.09 3.90 -0.80
C VAL A 48 2.91 5.30 -1.39
N VAL A 49 2.96 5.41 -2.71
CA VAL A 49 2.66 6.65 -3.44
C VAL A 49 1.24 6.56 -4.00
N THR A 50 0.33 7.39 -3.51
CA THR A 50 -1.10 7.29 -3.87
C THR A 50 -1.83 8.61 -3.65
N ARG A 51 -2.89 8.84 -4.42
CA ARG A 51 -3.87 9.90 -4.12
C ARG A 51 -4.87 9.49 -3.04
N ASN A 52 -5.00 8.19 -2.76
CA ASN A 52 -5.93 7.64 -1.77
C ASN A 52 -5.30 7.65 -0.38
N VAL A 53 -4.92 8.84 0.12
CA VAL A 53 -4.18 8.97 1.39
C VAL A 53 -4.97 8.36 2.56
N ARG A 54 -6.27 8.65 2.62
CA ARG A 54 -7.15 8.31 3.75
C ARG A 54 -7.19 6.81 4.06
N ASP A 55 -7.33 5.95 3.05
CA ASP A 55 -7.51 4.52 3.30
C ASP A 55 -6.19 3.87 3.74
N PHE A 56 -5.06 4.35 3.24
CA PHE A 56 -3.73 3.90 3.66
C PHE A 56 -3.33 4.43 5.05
N GLU A 57 -3.76 5.63 5.43
CA GLU A 57 -3.63 6.13 6.80
C GLU A 57 -4.44 5.28 7.79
N GLN A 58 -5.66 4.89 7.43
CA GLN A 58 -6.46 3.98 8.25
C GLN A 58 -5.75 2.62 8.44
N LEU A 59 -4.96 2.18 7.46
CA LEU A 59 -4.13 0.96 7.54
C LEU A 59 -2.81 1.17 8.30
N GLY A 60 -2.55 2.38 8.81
CA GLY A 60 -1.39 2.70 9.65
C GLY A 60 -0.13 3.07 8.87
N LEU A 61 -0.25 3.44 7.60
CA LEU A 61 0.86 3.95 6.80
C LEU A 61 0.85 5.48 6.76
N SER A 62 2.00 6.05 6.36
CA SER A 62 2.13 7.46 5.98
C SER A 62 2.44 7.52 4.47
N PRO A 63 1.40 7.50 3.60
CA PRO A 63 1.61 7.50 2.15
C PRO A 63 2.09 8.88 1.66
N LEU A 64 2.75 8.89 0.50
CA LEU A 64 3.08 10.12 -0.21
C LEU A 64 2.03 10.39 -1.29
N ASN A 65 1.39 11.55 -1.24
CA ASN A 65 0.49 11.99 -2.30
C ASN A 65 1.26 12.77 -3.37
N PRO A 66 1.46 12.23 -4.59
CA PRO A 66 2.24 12.91 -5.62
C PRO A 66 1.49 14.08 -6.28
N PHE A 67 0.22 14.28 -5.92
CA PHE A 67 -0.63 15.36 -6.44
C PHE A 67 -0.83 16.50 -5.44
N GLU A 68 -0.29 16.39 -4.23
CA GLU A 68 -0.27 17.52 -3.31
C GLU A 68 0.78 18.54 -3.79
N GLU A 69 0.33 19.77 -4.05
CA GLU A 69 1.21 20.87 -4.40
C GLU A 69 2.09 21.22 -3.19
N ARG A 70 3.40 21.06 -3.35
CA ARG A 70 4.36 21.60 -2.40
C ARG A 70 4.62 23.06 -2.77
N ILE A 71 3.76 23.96 -2.28
CA ILE A 71 3.98 25.42 -2.34
C ILE A 71 5.14 25.78 -1.40
#